data_AF-A0A6P5TH22-F1
#
_entry.id   AF-A0A6P5TH22-F1
#
_cell.length_a   1.000
_cell.length_b   1.000
_cell.length_c   1.000
_cell.angle_alpha   90.00
_cell.angle_beta   90.00
_cell.angle_gamma   90.00
#
_symmetry.space_group_name_H-M   'P 1'
#
loop_
_entity.id
_entity.type
_entity.pdbx_description
1 polymer ?
#
loop_
_entity_poly.entity_id
_entity_poly.type
_entity_poly.pdbx_seq_one_letter_code
_entity_poly.pdbx_strand_id
1 'polypeptide(L)'
;MGYGRLQPSDPGGSSMHHVADQPQNPPSSFSNSKPNNKKKLILISLLSAALILASAVSAVLLLVVRSKASPQSSGPHLKPTQAISDACAKTQFRSLCVNSLLDFPGSVHASEQDLVHISFNMTLQHLSKALYLSSSLSYLQMDPHSRSAYDDCLELLDSSIDALSRSLTSVAPGAAAAAAAASTQDVLTWLSAALTNQDTCGEGFSQASGPVKSEMDTRLRDLSELVSNCLAIYSAIGAGDDFSGVPIQNRRRLLNSMERDIMGDNADVSRDLPRWLSSRERKLLSVPVSQIQADIIVSKDGNGTYKTIAEAIKKAPEYSSRRIVIYVRAGRYEEDNLKVGRKKTNLMFIGDGKGKTVITGGRSVSQSITTFHTASFAATGAGFIARDITFENWAGPSKHQAVALRIGADHAVVYRCNIIGYQDTFYVHSNRQFIRETDIYGTVDFIFGNAAVVFQNCSIYARKPLPSQKNTITAQNRKDPNQNTGISIHACRILATSDLEAAKGSFPTYLGRPWKLYSRVVYMLSYIGDHVHPRGWLEWNTTFALDTLYYGEYMNSGPGGAVGQRVKWPGYRVITSPVEAGKFTVAQFIYGSSWLPSTGVAFLAGLSV
;
A
#
# COMPACT_ATOMS: atom_id res chain seq x y z
N MET A 1 12.43 -37.74 -53.36
CA MET A 1 11.39 -38.34 -52.48
C MET A 1 10.64 -37.15 -51.87
N GLY A 2 9.38 -36.83 -52.20
CA GLY A 2 8.32 -37.57 -52.91
C GLY A 2 7.67 -38.59 -51.96
N TYR A 3 6.37 -38.56 -51.65
CA TYR A 3 5.19 -37.85 -52.19
C TYR A 3 4.39 -37.18 -51.02
N GLY A 4 3.25 -36.47 -51.14
CA GLY A 4 2.39 -36.00 -52.25
C GLY A 4 1.02 -35.52 -51.71
N ARG A 5 0.35 -34.55 -52.35
CA ARG A 5 -1.03 -34.10 -52.01
C ARG A 5 -2.06 -34.78 -52.93
N LEU A 6 -3.34 -34.87 -52.50
CA LEU A 6 -4.53 -34.43 -53.29
C LEU A 6 -5.89 -34.60 -52.54
N GLN A 7 -6.91 -33.96 -53.09
CA GLN A 7 -8.37 -34.02 -52.83
C GLN A 7 -9.06 -34.19 -54.24
N PRO A 8 -10.40 -34.09 -54.41
CA PRO A 8 -11.54 -34.85 -53.84
C PRO A 8 -12.51 -35.36 -54.95
N SER A 9 -13.60 -36.10 -54.61
CA SER A 9 -14.79 -36.23 -55.50
C SER A 9 -15.99 -36.97 -54.86
N ASP A 10 -17.22 -36.55 -55.17
CA ASP A 10 -18.48 -37.34 -55.03
C ASP A 10 -18.60 -38.43 -56.13
N PRO A 11 -19.49 -39.45 -55.97
CA PRO A 11 -20.84 -39.42 -56.56
C PRO A 11 -21.92 -40.10 -55.64
N GLY A 12 -23.22 -40.20 -55.96
CA GLY A 12 -24.01 -39.66 -57.08
C GLY A 12 -25.04 -40.63 -57.71
N GLY A 13 -26.26 -40.74 -57.14
CA GLY A 13 -27.51 -41.02 -57.88
C GLY A 13 -28.21 -42.41 -57.79
N SER A 14 -29.56 -42.37 -57.67
CA SER A 14 -30.59 -43.36 -58.12
C SER A 14 -30.69 -44.74 -57.43
N SER A 15 -31.83 -45.46 -57.34
CA SER A 15 -33.31 -45.24 -57.54
C SER A 15 -34.07 -46.50 -57.01
N MET A 16 -35.39 -46.79 -57.06
CA MET A 16 -36.63 -46.20 -57.65
C MET A 16 -37.89 -46.80 -56.92
N HIS A 17 -39.12 -46.60 -57.45
CA HIS A 17 -40.45 -47.17 -57.03
C HIS A 17 -41.03 -46.67 -55.68
N HIS A 18 -42.35 -46.49 -55.43
CA HIS A 18 -43.61 -46.41 -56.23
C HIS A 18 -44.76 -46.00 -55.25
N VAL A 19 -45.97 -45.50 -55.62
CA VAL A 19 -46.55 -44.85 -56.83
C VAL A 19 -47.92 -44.22 -56.46
N ALA A 20 -48.44 -43.29 -57.28
CA ALA A 20 -49.81 -42.70 -57.26
C ALA A 20 -50.19 -41.81 -56.04
N ASP A 21 -51.07 -40.80 -56.13
CA ASP A 21 -51.84 -40.30 -57.30
C ASP A 21 -52.05 -38.76 -57.29
N GLN A 22 -52.60 -38.20 -58.38
CA GLN A 22 -52.93 -36.76 -58.58
C GLN A 22 -54.46 -36.59 -58.86
N PRO A 23 -55.09 -35.40 -59.14
CA PRO A 23 -54.60 -34.29 -59.99
C PRO A 23 -55.11 -32.82 -59.73
N GLN A 24 -54.64 -31.90 -60.59
CA GLN A 24 -55.25 -30.62 -61.09
C GLN A 24 -55.53 -29.42 -60.12
N ASN A 25 -54.84 -28.26 -60.16
CA ASN A 25 -54.65 -27.20 -61.19
C ASN A 25 -55.91 -26.36 -61.55
N PRO A 26 -55.81 -25.07 -62.00
CA PRO A 26 -54.69 -24.10 -61.98
C PRO A 26 -55.06 -22.67 -61.42
N PRO A 27 -54.91 -21.49 -62.09
CA PRO A 27 -53.93 -20.46 -61.67
C PRO A 27 -54.46 -19.02 -61.47
N SER A 28 -53.65 -18.09 -60.92
CA SER A 28 -53.42 -16.73 -61.50
C SER A 28 -52.57 -15.77 -60.63
N SER A 29 -52.01 -14.79 -61.34
CA SER A 29 -50.99 -13.77 -61.05
C SER A 29 -51.30 -12.61 -60.07
N PHE A 30 -50.21 -11.93 -59.64
CA PHE A 30 -50.09 -10.53 -59.19
C PHE A 30 -50.84 -10.03 -57.94
N SER A 31 -50.08 -9.53 -56.95
CA SER A 31 -50.00 -8.07 -56.66
C SER A 31 -49.04 -7.73 -55.49
N ASN A 32 -48.63 -6.47 -55.40
CA ASN A 32 -47.76 -5.94 -54.34
C ASN A 32 -48.58 -5.54 -53.09
N SER A 33 -48.08 -5.85 -51.89
CA SER A 33 -48.38 -5.04 -50.69
C SER A 33 -47.21 -5.01 -49.70
N LYS A 34 -46.90 -3.82 -49.16
CA LYS A 34 -45.86 -3.65 -48.12
C LYS A 34 -46.50 -3.76 -46.73
N PRO A 35 -45.98 -4.60 -45.81
CA PRO A 35 -46.47 -4.63 -44.43
C PRO A 35 -46.16 -3.31 -43.71
N ASN A 36 -47.19 -2.75 -43.05
CA ASN A 36 -47.14 -1.38 -42.53
C ASN A 36 -46.44 -1.28 -41.15
N ASN A 37 -45.10 -1.31 -41.17
CA ASN A 37 -44.24 -1.32 -39.97
C ASN A 37 -44.47 -0.17 -38.97
N LYS A 38 -45.11 0.95 -39.37
CA LYS A 38 -45.37 2.09 -38.47
C LYS A 38 -46.19 1.68 -37.23
N LYS A 39 -47.18 0.78 -37.38
CA LYS A 39 -47.99 0.33 -36.23
C LYS A 39 -47.19 -0.50 -35.22
N LYS A 40 -46.25 -1.34 -35.66
CA LYS A 40 -45.37 -2.11 -34.74
C LYS A 40 -44.40 -1.20 -33.99
N LEU A 41 -43.79 -0.22 -34.66
CA LEU A 41 -42.90 0.77 -34.03
C LEU A 41 -43.61 1.62 -32.97
N ILE A 42 -44.86 2.04 -33.23
CA ILE A 42 -45.67 2.75 -32.23
C ILE A 42 -45.97 1.85 -31.02
N LEU A 43 -46.33 0.58 -31.24
CA LEU A 43 -46.60 -0.35 -30.14
C LEU A 43 -45.36 -0.61 -29.26
N ILE A 44 -44.19 -0.78 -29.88
CA ILE A 44 -42.90 -0.96 -29.18
C ILE A 44 -42.52 0.31 -28.42
N SER A 45 -42.73 1.49 -29.02
CA SER A 45 -42.50 2.78 -28.34
C SER A 45 -43.36 2.92 -27.09
N LEU A 46 -44.67 2.63 -27.19
CA LEU A 46 -45.60 2.67 -26.05
C LEU A 46 -45.24 1.64 -24.97
N LEU A 47 -44.83 0.42 -25.34
CA LEU A 47 -44.34 -0.59 -24.39
C LEU A 47 -43.05 -0.13 -23.69
N SER A 48 -42.12 0.49 -24.41
CA SER A 48 -40.90 1.04 -23.80
C SER A 48 -41.18 2.22 -22.86
N ALA A 49 -42.11 3.11 -23.20
CA ALA A 49 -42.55 4.19 -22.34
C ALA A 49 -43.26 3.67 -21.08
N ALA A 50 -44.10 2.64 -21.21
CA ALA A 50 -44.76 1.97 -20.08
C ALA A 50 -43.75 1.27 -19.16
N LEU A 51 -42.72 0.61 -19.71
CA LEU A 51 -41.64 0.00 -18.93
C LEU A 51 -40.77 1.05 -18.22
N ILE A 52 -40.46 2.17 -18.87
CA ILE A 52 -39.73 3.29 -18.25
C ILE A 52 -40.57 3.88 -17.10
N LEU A 53 -41.86 4.14 -17.30
CA LEU A 53 -42.76 4.62 -16.26
C LEU A 53 -42.90 3.61 -15.11
N ALA A 54 -43.05 2.31 -15.39
CA ALA A 54 -43.07 1.27 -14.37
C ALA A 54 -41.75 1.22 -13.58
N SER A 55 -40.61 1.34 -14.24
CA SER A 55 -39.29 1.38 -13.58
C SER A 55 -39.12 2.64 -12.73
N ALA A 56 -39.62 3.79 -13.17
CA ALA A 56 -39.59 5.04 -12.42
C ALA A 56 -40.53 4.98 -11.20
N VAL A 57 -41.73 4.42 -11.35
CA VAL A 57 -42.65 4.17 -10.23
C VAL A 57 -42.04 3.17 -9.25
N SER A 58 -41.42 2.08 -9.70
CA SER A 58 -40.71 1.14 -8.83
C SER A 58 -39.50 1.77 -8.13
N ALA A 59 -38.74 2.64 -8.80
CA ALA A 59 -37.64 3.38 -8.20
C ALA A 59 -38.12 4.38 -7.13
N VAL A 60 -39.20 5.12 -7.41
CA VAL A 60 -39.87 6.00 -6.43
C VAL A 60 -40.44 5.18 -5.28
N LEU A 61 -41.06 4.03 -5.53
CA LEU A 61 -41.58 3.15 -4.47
C LEU A 61 -40.43 2.59 -3.61
N LEU A 62 -39.31 2.20 -4.22
CA LEU A 62 -38.10 1.76 -3.51
C LEU A 62 -37.46 2.90 -2.70
N LEU A 63 -37.49 4.14 -3.19
CA LEU A 63 -37.02 5.32 -2.45
C LEU A 63 -37.97 5.68 -1.30
N VAL A 64 -39.29 5.58 -1.49
CA VAL A 64 -40.32 5.81 -0.45
C VAL A 64 -40.34 4.69 0.60
N VAL A 65 -40.09 3.44 0.20
CA VAL A 65 -39.95 2.31 1.12
C VAL A 65 -38.61 2.40 1.85
N ARG A 66 -37.50 2.77 1.21
CA ARG A 66 -36.22 3.04 1.90
C ARG A 66 -36.28 4.24 2.84
N SER A 67 -37.07 5.28 2.54
CA SER A 67 -37.25 6.42 3.45
C SER A 67 -38.24 6.16 4.59
N LYS A 68 -39.07 5.10 4.50
CA LYS A 68 -39.96 4.65 5.59
C LYS A 68 -39.44 3.45 6.38
N ALA A 69 -38.57 2.63 5.82
CA ALA A 69 -37.95 1.48 6.48
C ALA A 69 -36.68 1.88 7.27
N SER A 70 -36.79 2.92 8.09
CA SER A 70 -35.81 3.17 9.15
C SER A 70 -36.15 2.29 10.35
N PRO A 71 -35.21 1.52 10.94
CA PRO A 71 -35.45 0.84 12.21
C PRO A 71 -35.70 1.89 13.30
N GLN A 72 -36.90 1.94 13.87
CA GLN A 72 -37.21 2.86 14.96
C GLN A 72 -36.61 2.37 16.29
N SER A 73 -35.30 2.52 16.45
CA SER A 73 -34.64 2.54 17.76
C SER A 73 -34.89 3.89 18.43
N SER A 74 -36.13 4.14 18.86
CA SER A 74 -36.57 5.41 19.44
C SER A 74 -36.09 5.60 20.89
N GLY A 75 -34.77 5.67 21.07
CA GLY A 75 -34.16 6.29 22.24
C GLY A 75 -34.13 7.82 22.11
N PRO A 76 -33.87 8.56 23.20
CA PRO A 76 -33.67 10.00 23.13
C PRO A 76 -32.37 10.31 22.36
N HIS A 77 -32.47 11.00 21.22
CA HIS A 77 -31.29 11.52 20.53
C HIS A 77 -30.60 12.58 21.39
N LEU A 78 -29.56 12.14 22.11
CA LEU A 78 -28.65 13.02 22.85
C LEU A 78 -28.00 14.00 21.87
N LYS A 79 -27.98 15.28 22.23
CA LYS A 79 -27.24 16.29 21.46
C LYS A 79 -25.74 16.15 21.77
N PRO A 80 -24.85 16.26 20.78
CA PRO A 80 -23.41 16.26 21.04
C PRO A 80 -23.03 17.44 21.94
N THR A 81 -22.07 17.20 22.84
CA THR A 81 -21.44 18.27 23.61
C THR A 81 -20.59 19.16 22.70
N GLN A 82 -20.14 20.31 23.21
CA GLN A 82 -19.20 21.16 22.48
C GLN A 82 -17.89 20.41 22.19
N ALA A 83 -17.32 19.71 23.17
CA ALA A 83 -16.10 18.91 23.00
C ALA A 83 -16.24 17.80 21.95
N ILE A 84 -17.37 17.06 21.93
CA ILE A 84 -17.66 16.07 20.86
C ILE A 84 -17.77 16.77 19.50
N SER A 85 -18.41 17.94 19.45
CA SER A 85 -18.60 18.70 18.22
C SER A 85 -17.29 19.21 17.63
N ASP A 86 -16.36 19.68 18.46
CA ASP A 86 -15.07 20.25 18.07
C ASP A 86 -14.00 19.19 17.79
N ALA A 87 -14.04 18.05 18.49
CA ALA A 87 -13.26 16.86 18.14
C ALA A 87 -13.68 16.33 16.77
N CYS A 88 -14.98 16.10 16.55
CA CYS A 88 -15.48 15.56 15.29
C CYS A 88 -15.46 16.56 14.12
N ALA A 89 -15.42 17.88 14.36
CA ALA A 89 -15.31 18.89 13.31
C ALA A 89 -14.04 18.78 12.45
N LYS A 90 -13.01 18.10 12.95
CA LYS A 90 -11.71 17.91 12.28
C LYS A 90 -11.60 16.57 11.55
N THR A 91 -12.63 15.73 11.61
CA THR A 91 -12.65 14.35 11.07
C THR A 91 -13.27 14.27 9.67
N GLN A 92 -12.91 13.25 8.88
CA GLN A 92 -13.54 13.02 7.57
C GLN A 92 -14.97 12.48 7.71
N PHE A 93 -15.21 11.56 8.65
CA PHE A 93 -16.49 10.86 8.80
C PHE A 93 -17.26 11.42 10.01
N ARG A 94 -17.53 12.73 9.98
CA ARG A 94 -18.09 13.50 11.11
C ARG A 94 -19.35 12.91 11.74
N SER A 95 -20.29 12.40 10.92
CA SER A 95 -21.53 11.79 11.43
C SER A 95 -21.27 10.50 12.21
N LEU A 96 -20.37 9.65 11.71
CA LEU A 96 -19.93 8.45 12.41
C LEU A 96 -19.20 8.81 13.71
N CYS A 97 -18.28 9.79 13.65
CA CYS A 97 -17.58 10.30 14.83
C CYS A 97 -18.54 10.76 15.94
N VAL A 98 -19.55 11.58 15.60
CA VAL A 98 -20.51 12.10 16.57
C VAL A 98 -21.36 10.97 17.16
N ASN A 99 -21.87 10.06 16.33
CA ASN A 99 -22.71 8.95 16.78
C ASN A 99 -21.92 7.99 17.69
N SER A 100 -20.78 7.49 17.22
CA SER A 100 -20.00 6.49 17.98
C SER A 100 -19.40 7.05 19.27
N LEU A 101 -19.11 8.36 19.35
CA LEU A 101 -18.78 9.00 20.62
C LEU A 101 -20.01 9.11 21.53
N LEU A 102 -21.18 9.54 21.03
CA LEU A 102 -22.41 9.64 21.82
C LEU A 102 -22.88 8.30 22.39
N ASP A 103 -22.70 7.21 21.65
CA ASP A 103 -23.04 5.84 22.06
C ASP A 103 -22.06 5.29 23.12
N PHE A 104 -20.89 5.92 23.33
CA PHE A 104 -19.87 5.43 24.28
C PHE A 104 -20.15 5.89 25.73
N PRO A 105 -20.23 4.98 26.72
CA PRO A 105 -20.52 5.33 28.11
C PRO A 105 -19.54 6.38 28.69
N GLY A 106 -20.10 7.49 29.18
CA GLY A 106 -19.35 8.57 29.84
C GLY A 106 -18.84 9.70 28.92
N SER A 107 -18.92 9.55 27.60
CA SER A 107 -18.44 10.57 26.63
C SER A 107 -19.09 11.94 26.77
N VAL A 108 -20.37 11.98 27.19
CA VAL A 108 -21.15 13.22 27.40
C VAL A 108 -20.65 14.07 28.58
N HIS A 109 -19.70 13.57 29.37
CA HIS A 109 -19.03 14.30 30.46
C HIS A 109 -17.50 14.32 30.31
N ALA A 110 -16.97 13.84 29.18
CA ALA A 110 -15.55 13.74 28.89
C ALA A 110 -14.95 15.10 28.47
N SER A 111 -13.70 15.38 28.86
CA SER A 111 -12.91 16.48 28.30
C SER A 111 -12.42 16.15 26.88
N GLU A 112 -11.88 17.13 26.15
CA GLU A 112 -11.27 16.87 24.83
C GLU A 112 -10.15 15.81 24.90
N GLN A 113 -9.39 15.75 25.99
CA GLN A 113 -8.35 14.75 26.20
C GLN A 113 -8.93 13.36 26.50
N ASP A 114 -10.01 13.29 27.27
CA ASP A 114 -10.73 12.02 27.51
C ASP A 114 -11.38 11.48 26.23
N LEU A 115 -11.88 12.36 25.34
CA LEU A 115 -12.42 11.97 24.03
C LEU A 115 -11.36 11.31 23.12
N VAL A 116 -10.07 11.62 23.30
CA VAL A 116 -8.98 10.88 22.65
C VAL A 116 -8.96 9.43 23.14
N HIS A 117 -8.93 9.22 24.45
CA HIS A 117 -8.93 7.89 25.06
C HIS A 117 -10.15 7.06 24.68
N ILE A 118 -11.32 7.69 24.70
CA ILE A 118 -12.58 7.09 24.27
C ILE A 118 -12.49 6.68 22.80
N SER A 119 -12.02 7.56 21.91
CA SER A 119 -11.86 7.24 20.49
C SER A 119 -10.92 6.06 20.24
N PHE A 120 -9.76 6.00 20.91
CA PHE A 120 -8.85 4.85 20.83
C PHE A 120 -9.50 3.56 21.32
N ASN A 121 -10.11 3.59 22.52
CA ASN A 121 -10.70 2.42 23.16
C ASN A 121 -11.88 1.86 22.35
N MET A 122 -12.79 2.73 21.90
CA MET A 122 -13.92 2.42 21.02
C MET A 122 -13.44 1.77 19.70
N THR A 123 -12.48 2.38 19.00
CA THR A 123 -11.94 1.85 17.74
C THR A 123 -11.23 0.50 17.96
N LEU A 124 -10.49 0.33 19.06
CA LEU A 124 -9.86 -0.93 19.45
C LEU A 124 -10.89 -2.03 19.75
N GLN A 125 -12.00 -1.71 20.43
CA GLN A 125 -13.10 -2.64 20.68
C GLN A 125 -13.79 -3.09 19.38
N HIS A 126 -14.06 -2.15 18.46
CA HIS A 126 -14.65 -2.47 17.16
C HIS A 126 -13.75 -3.40 16.34
N LEU A 127 -12.44 -3.12 16.26
CA LEU A 127 -11.49 -3.99 15.57
C LEU A 127 -11.32 -5.35 16.24
N SER A 128 -11.29 -5.41 17.58
CA SER A 128 -11.20 -6.66 18.34
C SER A 128 -12.44 -7.54 18.11
N LYS A 129 -13.63 -6.94 18.10
CA LYS A 129 -14.90 -7.60 17.75
C LYS A 129 -14.90 -8.08 16.30
N ALA A 130 -14.40 -7.27 15.37
CA ALA A 130 -14.29 -7.63 13.96
C ALA A 130 -13.33 -8.81 13.73
N LEU A 131 -12.16 -8.84 14.38
CA LEU A 131 -11.24 -9.98 14.33
C LEU A 131 -11.86 -11.24 14.93
N TYR A 132 -12.41 -11.14 16.14
CA TYR A 132 -13.06 -12.26 16.82
C TYR A 132 -14.17 -12.88 15.95
N LEU A 133 -15.10 -12.04 15.45
CA LEU A 133 -16.15 -12.51 14.55
C LEU A 133 -15.54 -13.08 13.28
N SER A 134 -14.68 -12.36 12.56
CA SER A 134 -14.12 -12.81 11.27
C SER A 134 -13.43 -14.17 11.38
N SER A 135 -12.69 -14.42 12.46
CA SER A 135 -12.01 -15.72 12.71
C SER A 135 -12.94 -16.95 12.63
N SER A 136 -14.23 -16.77 12.93
CA SER A 136 -15.25 -17.83 12.82
C SER A 136 -15.56 -18.26 11.38
N LEU A 137 -15.20 -17.48 10.35
CA LEU A 137 -15.44 -17.86 8.95
C LEU A 137 -14.40 -18.88 8.43
N SER A 138 -13.37 -19.18 9.21
CA SER A 138 -12.24 -20.05 8.82
C SER A 138 -12.65 -21.42 8.29
N TYR A 139 -13.70 -22.04 8.87
CA TYR A 139 -14.21 -23.35 8.46
C TYR A 139 -15.03 -23.34 7.15
N LEU A 140 -15.44 -22.17 6.65
CA LEU A 140 -16.21 -22.08 5.41
C LEU A 140 -15.31 -22.45 4.21
N GLN A 141 -15.90 -23.11 3.22
CA GLN A 141 -15.23 -23.34 1.94
C GLN A 141 -15.03 -22.00 1.21
N MET A 142 -13.84 -21.81 0.65
CA MET A 142 -13.43 -20.61 -0.08
C MET A 142 -12.67 -21.03 -1.33
N ASP A 143 -12.78 -20.26 -2.40
CA ASP A 143 -11.82 -20.33 -3.51
C ASP A 143 -10.43 -19.80 -3.06
N PRO A 144 -9.35 -20.05 -3.84
CA PRO A 144 -8.00 -19.63 -3.45
C PRO A 144 -7.84 -18.13 -3.23
N HIS A 145 -8.56 -17.27 -3.97
CA HIS A 145 -8.43 -15.82 -3.87
C HIS A 145 -9.18 -15.30 -2.64
N SER A 146 -10.41 -15.76 -2.40
CA SER A 146 -11.15 -15.45 -1.17
C SER A 146 -10.43 -15.97 0.08
N ARG A 147 -9.75 -17.13 0.01
CA ARG A 147 -8.89 -17.63 1.10
C ARG A 147 -7.70 -16.69 1.35
N SER A 148 -6.99 -16.32 0.27
CA SER A 148 -5.85 -15.39 0.35
C SER A 148 -6.23 -14.05 0.97
N ALA A 149 -7.38 -13.48 0.57
CA ALA A 149 -7.91 -12.24 1.12
C ALA A 149 -8.40 -12.35 2.58
N TYR A 150 -8.95 -13.51 2.95
CA TYR A 150 -9.34 -13.80 4.32
C TYR A 150 -8.12 -13.91 5.26
N ASP A 151 -7.11 -14.67 4.84
CA ASP A 151 -5.89 -14.86 5.62
C ASP A 151 -5.05 -13.56 5.70
N ASP A 152 -5.02 -12.75 4.62
CA ASP A 152 -4.51 -11.36 4.64
C ASP A 152 -5.22 -10.57 5.75
N CYS A 153 -6.55 -10.56 5.74
CA CYS A 153 -7.32 -9.69 6.61
C CYS A 153 -7.17 -10.05 8.10
N LEU A 154 -7.04 -11.34 8.44
CA LEU A 154 -6.74 -11.74 9.82
C LEU A 154 -5.35 -11.23 10.29
N GLU A 155 -4.30 -11.32 9.46
CA GLU A 155 -2.98 -10.72 9.77
C GLU A 155 -3.07 -9.21 9.97
N LEU A 156 -3.85 -8.54 9.11
CA LEU A 156 -3.98 -7.08 9.07
C LEU A 156 -4.82 -6.54 10.23
N LEU A 157 -5.91 -7.22 10.62
CA LEU A 157 -6.74 -6.90 11.79
C LEU A 157 -5.96 -7.07 13.10
N ASP A 158 -5.30 -8.22 13.30
CA ASP A 158 -4.43 -8.48 14.47
C ASP A 158 -3.28 -7.45 14.58
N SER A 159 -2.74 -7.02 13.43
CA SER A 159 -1.71 -5.97 13.40
C SER A 159 -2.26 -4.55 13.62
N SER A 160 -3.52 -4.26 13.25
CA SER A 160 -4.19 -3.00 13.61
C SER A 160 -4.53 -2.92 15.10
N ILE A 161 -4.90 -4.05 15.71
CA ILE A 161 -5.18 -4.16 17.16
C ILE A 161 -3.90 -3.93 17.97
N ASP A 162 -2.77 -4.53 17.58
CA ASP A 162 -1.44 -4.29 18.18
C ASP A 162 -1.06 -2.80 18.14
N ALA A 163 -1.19 -2.19 16.96
CA ALA A 163 -0.91 -0.78 16.73
C ALA A 163 -1.77 0.15 17.61
N LEU A 164 -3.09 -0.06 17.65
CA LEU A 164 -4.01 0.73 18.48
C LEU A 164 -3.82 0.51 19.98
N SER A 165 -3.54 -0.72 20.41
CA SER A 165 -3.26 -1.05 21.81
C SER A 165 -2.01 -0.30 22.30
N ARG A 166 -0.92 -0.34 21.51
CA ARG A 166 0.31 0.40 21.80
C ARG A 166 0.09 1.91 21.83
N SER A 167 -0.71 2.45 20.89
CA SER A 167 -1.11 3.85 20.91
C SER A 167 -1.89 4.22 22.18
N LEU A 168 -2.88 3.42 22.56
CA LEU A 168 -3.71 3.62 23.75
C LEU A 168 -2.89 3.59 25.05
N THR A 169 -1.93 2.67 25.17
CA THR A 169 -0.97 2.65 26.29
C THR A 169 -0.09 3.90 26.31
N SER A 170 0.32 4.39 25.14
CA SER A 170 1.23 5.54 25.03
C SER A 170 0.59 6.87 25.41
N VAL A 171 -0.72 7.03 25.19
CA VAL A 171 -1.45 8.22 25.63
C VAL A 171 -1.89 8.17 27.11
N ALA A 172 -1.90 6.99 27.74
CA ALA A 172 -2.58 6.75 29.02
C ALA A 172 -2.13 7.70 30.16
N PRO A 173 -3.05 8.19 31.02
CA PRO A 173 -2.70 9.02 32.17
C PRO A 173 -1.68 8.31 33.07
N GLY A 174 -0.52 8.96 33.30
CA GLY A 174 0.59 8.41 34.08
C GLY A 174 1.65 7.64 33.26
N ALA A 175 1.45 7.35 31.97
CA ALA A 175 2.42 6.64 31.14
C ALA A 175 3.80 7.32 31.04
N ALA A 176 3.84 8.65 31.22
CA ALA A 176 5.07 9.45 31.25
C ALA A 176 6.07 9.07 32.37
N ALA A 177 5.66 8.29 33.38
CA ALA A 177 6.54 7.81 34.45
C ALA A 177 7.33 6.54 34.07
N ALA A 178 7.00 5.88 32.96
CA ALA A 178 7.71 4.70 32.47
C ALA A 178 8.81 5.07 31.46
N ALA A 179 9.92 4.34 31.47
CA ALA A 179 11.03 4.58 30.54
C ALA A 179 10.59 4.32 29.09
N ALA A 180 10.87 5.28 28.21
CA ALA A 180 10.48 5.29 26.79
C ALA A 180 8.95 5.33 26.53
N ALA A 181 8.25 6.29 27.13
CA ALA A 181 6.97 6.75 26.62
C ALA A 181 7.08 7.12 25.13
N ALA A 182 6.16 6.61 24.30
CA ALA A 182 6.23 6.80 22.85
C ALA A 182 5.86 8.25 22.46
N SER A 183 6.47 8.75 21.39
CA SER A 183 6.22 10.09 20.88
C SER A 183 4.86 10.18 20.16
N THR A 184 4.35 11.40 20.00
CA THR A 184 3.20 11.72 19.14
C THR A 184 3.33 11.11 17.73
N GLN A 185 4.56 11.06 17.21
CA GLN A 185 4.84 10.57 15.86
C GLN A 185 4.84 9.05 15.77
N ASP A 186 5.14 8.34 16.87
CA ASP A 186 4.94 6.89 16.95
C ASP A 186 3.44 6.55 16.87
N VAL A 187 2.63 7.23 17.67
CA VAL A 187 1.16 7.05 17.70
C VAL A 187 0.51 7.38 16.34
N LEU A 188 0.92 8.47 15.69
CA LEU A 188 0.48 8.81 14.32
C LEU A 188 0.91 7.77 13.29
N THR A 189 2.12 7.21 13.42
CA THR A 189 2.63 6.15 12.53
C THR A 189 1.81 4.87 12.69
N TRP A 190 1.56 4.44 13.93
CA TRP A 190 0.81 3.21 14.22
C TRP A 190 -0.66 3.31 13.82
N LEU A 191 -1.30 4.48 14.00
CA LEU A 191 -2.63 4.75 13.46
C LEU A 191 -2.65 4.77 11.93
N SER A 192 -1.65 5.40 11.29
CA SER A 192 -1.54 5.43 9.82
C SER A 192 -1.36 4.03 9.24
N ALA A 193 -0.59 3.16 9.92
CA ALA A 193 -0.46 1.75 9.59
C ALA A 193 -1.75 0.97 9.84
N ALA A 194 -2.43 1.18 10.98
CA ALA A 194 -3.69 0.53 11.30
C ALA A 194 -4.79 0.83 10.27
N LEU A 195 -4.84 2.05 9.72
CA LEU A 195 -5.74 2.44 8.62
C LEU A 195 -5.35 1.74 7.29
N THR A 196 -4.05 1.75 6.95
CA THR A 196 -3.51 1.08 5.76
C THR A 196 -3.80 -0.42 5.75
N ASN A 197 -3.76 -1.06 6.93
CA ASN A 197 -4.11 -2.46 7.09
C ASN A 197 -5.59 -2.72 6.74
N GLN A 198 -6.50 -1.82 7.14
CA GLN A 198 -7.93 -1.97 6.83
C GLN A 198 -8.21 -1.77 5.34
N ASP A 199 -7.56 -0.79 4.70
CA ASP A 199 -7.64 -0.59 3.26
C ASP A 199 -7.15 -1.83 2.49
N THR A 200 -5.99 -2.38 2.87
CA THR A 200 -5.39 -3.54 2.22
C THR A 200 -6.25 -4.81 2.40
N CYS A 201 -6.86 -5.01 3.57
CA CYS A 201 -7.84 -6.08 3.78
C CYS A 201 -9.05 -5.94 2.84
N GLY A 202 -9.66 -4.75 2.78
CA GLY A 202 -10.82 -4.50 1.93
C GLY A 202 -10.51 -4.66 0.43
N GLU A 203 -9.33 -4.21 -0.02
CA GLU A 203 -8.87 -4.40 -1.38
C GLU A 203 -8.63 -5.88 -1.74
N GLY A 204 -8.21 -6.71 -0.78
CA GLY A 204 -8.10 -8.16 -0.95
C GLY A 204 -9.41 -8.80 -1.41
N PHE A 205 -10.55 -8.34 -0.88
CA PHE A 205 -11.87 -8.83 -1.28
C PHE A 205 -12.43 -8.17 -2.56
N SER A 206 -11.75 -7.22 -3.19
CA SER A 206 -12.28 -6.47 -4.34
C SER A 206 -12.72 -7.38 -5.50
N GLN A 207 -11.91 -8.39 -5.85
CA GLN A 207 -12.19 -9.37 -6.92
C GLN A 207 -12.89 -10.65 -6.42
N ALA A 208 -13.00 -10.84 -5.10
CA ALA A 208 -13.73 -11.94 -4.49
C ALA A 208 -15.26 -11.82 -4.66
N SER A 209 -15.98 -12.92 -4.44
CA SER A 209 -17.44 -12.99 -4.45
C SER A 209 -17.98 -14.08 -3.51
N GLY A 210 -19.31 -14.16 -3.36
CA GLY A 210 -19.94 -15.17 -2.50
C GLY A 210 -20.05 -14.79 -1.01
N PRO A 211 -20.51 -15.72 -0.15
CA PRO A 211 -20.97 -15.40 1.20
C PRO A 211 -19.87 -14.88 2.13
N VAL A 212 -18.64 -15.40 2.00
CA VAL A 212 -17.50 -14.97 2.83
C VAL A 212 -17.18 -13.50 2.61
N LYS A 213 -17.28 -13.00 1.37
CA LYS A 213 -17.13 -11.56 1.08
C LYS A 213 -18.24 -10.75 1.74
N SER A 214 -19.51 -11.13 1.57
CA SER A 214 -20.63 -10.41 2.19
C SER A 214 -20.55 -10.33 3.71
N GLU A 215 -20.06 -11.40 4.35
CA GLU A 215 -19.77 -11.45 5.78
C GLU A 215 -18.60 -10.54 6.17
N MET A 216 -17.49 -10.57 5.42
CA MET A 216 -16.35 -9.67 5.67
C MET A 216 -16.71 -8.20 5.44
N ASP A 217 -17.37 -7.84 4.34
CA ASP A 217 -17.90 -6.49 4.06
C ASP A 217 -18.83 -5.99 5.18
N THR A 218 -19.50 -6.90 5.89
CA THR A 218 -20.35 -6.58 7.05
C THR A 218 -19.57 -6.46 8.36
N ARG A 219 -18.54 -7.31 8.57
CA ARG A 219 -17.70 -7.34 9.78
C ARG A 219 -16.62 -6.25 9.78
N LEU A 220 -16.22 -5.79 8.60
CA LEU A 220 -15.24 -4.71 8.36
C LEU A 220 -15.88 -3.32 8.22
N ARG A 221 -17.21 -3.25 8.25
CA ARG A 221 -17.97 -2.02 8.09
C ARG A 221 -17.52 -0.96 9.10
N ASP A 222 -17.41 0.28 8.63
CA ASP A 222 -17.01 1.48 9.38
C ASP A 222 -15.58 1.43 9.98
N LEU A 223 -14.86 0.31 10.00
CA LEU A 223 -13.57 0.19 10.69
C LEU A 223 -12.50 1.17 10.16
N SER A 224 -12.37 1.30 8.83
CA SER A 224 -11.44 2.28 8.25
C SER A 224 -11.84 3.72 8.55
N GLU A 225 -13.13 3.99 8.70
CA GLU A 225 -13.68 5.32 9.01
C GLU A 225 -13.49 5.66 10.50
N LEU A 226 -13.65 4.68 11.40
CA LEU A 226 -13.34 4.81 12.82
C LEU A 226 -11.85 5.04 13.09
N VAL A 227 -10.95 4.35 12.37
CA VAL A 227 -9.50 4.60 12.46
C VAL A 227 -9.12 5.96 11.88
N SER A 228 -9.73 6.38 10.75
CA SER A 228 -9.57 7.74 10.20
C SER A 228 -10.02 8.82 11.19
N ASN A 229 -11.20 8.66 11.80
CA ASN A 229 -11.70 9.58 12.83
C ASN A 229 -10.78 9.64 14.05
N CYS A 230 -10.29 8.49 14.52
CA CYS A 230 -9.33 8.41 15.63
C CYS A 230 -8.00 9.12 15.30
N LEU A 231 -7.48 8.91 14.09
CA LEU A 231 -6.29 9.57 13.56
C LEU A 231 -6.46 11.09 13.46
N ALA A 232 -7.61 11.57 12.99
CA ALA A 232 -7.92 12.99 12.88
C ALA A 232 -8.16 13.68 14.25
N ILE A 233 -8.76 12.97 15.22
CA ILE A 233 -8.88 13.46 16.60
C ILE A 233 -7.50 13.58 17.26
N TYR A 234 -6.63 12.58 17.07
CA TYR A 234 -5.29 12.60 17.66
C TYR A 234 -4.36 13.62 16.99
N SER A 235 -4.33 13.68 15.65
CA SER A 235 -3.52 14.65 14.88
C SER A 235 -3.90 16.10 15.19
N ALA A 236 -5.16 16.35 15.57
CA ALA A 236 -5.64 17.66 15.97
C ALA A 236 -5.03 18.20 17.26
N ILE A 237 -4.54 17.33 18.14
CA ILE A 237 -4.01 17.67 19.48
C ILE A 237 -2.47 17.62 19.46
N GLY A 238 -1.88 16.66 18.75
CA GLY A 238 -0.43 16.55 18.55
C GLY A 238 0.19 17.58 17.59
N ALA A 239 -0.51 18.69 17.30
CA ALA A 239 -0.22 19.60 16.19
C ALA A 239 0.91 20.62 16.48
N GLY A 240 2.14 20.13 16.58
CA GLY A 240 3.33 20.94 16.32
C GLY A 240 3.44 21.32 14.83
N ASP A 241 4.16 22.40 14.51
CA ASP A 241 4.12 23.07 13.20
C ASP A 241 4.83 22.32 12.04
N ASP A 242 5.47 21.17 12.30
CA ASP A 242 6.37 20.43 11.39
C ASP A 242 5.90 20.33 9.94
N PHE A 243 4.60 20.14 9.66
CA PHE A 243 4.08 19.94 8.31
C PHE A 243 3.29 21.12 7.71
N SER A 244 3.24 22.28 8.35
CA SER A 244 2.57 23.46 7.77
C SER A 244 3.17 23.85 6.40
N GLY A 245 2.31 24.12 5.43
CA GLY A 245 2.68 24.37 4.02
C GLY A 245 2.62 23.15 3.09
N VAL A 246 2.81 21.92 3.59
CA VAL A 246 2.46 20.71 2.83
C VAL A 246 0.91 20.56 2.88
N PRO A 247 0.20 20.20 1.79
CA PRO A 247 -1.26 20.18 1.76
C PRO A 247 -1.90 19.13 2.68
N ILE A 248 -2.13 19.53 3.93
CA ILE A 248 -3.29 19.11 4.72
C ILE A 248 -4.35 20.18 4.45
N GLN A 249 -5.36 19.86 3.65
CA GLN A 249 -6.29 20.87 3.13
C GLN A 249 -7.06 21.57 4.27
N ASN A 250 -7.14 22.90 4.17
CA ASN A 250 -7.92 23.82 5.01
C ASN A 250 -7.56 23.91 6.51
N ARG A 251 -6.53 24.69 6.84
CA ARG A 251 -6.52 25.55 8.04
C ARG A 251 -6.25 27.02 7.64
N ARG A 252 -6.96 27.96 8.26
CA ARG A 252 -6.83 29.43 8.08
C ARG A 252 -6.52 30.06 9.44
N ARG A 253 -5.69 31.12 9.44
CA ARG A 253 -5.16 31.86 10.62
C ARG A 253 -4.20 31.05 11.49
N LEU A 254 -3.19 31.64 12.13
CA LEU A 254 -2.58 32.99 12.00
C LEU A 254 -1.10 32.89 12.42
N LEU A 255 -0.23 33.76 11.90
CA LEU A 255 1.20 33.80 12.25
C LEU A 255 1.42 34.34 13.68
N ASN A 256 2.40 33.77 14.40
CA ASN A 256 3.49 34.56 14.97
C ASN A 256 4.69 33.71 15.48
N SER A 257 5.89 34.29 15.30
CA SER A 257 7.14 34.00 16.02
C SER A 257 7.60 32.53 16.21
N MET A 258 8.40 32.02 15.26
CA MET A 258 9.58 31.23 15.62
C MET A 258 10.70 31.38 14.56
N GLU A 259 11.14 32.62 14.35
CA GLU A 259 12.28 32.96 13.47
C GLU A 259 13.47 33.43 14.32
N ARG A 260 14.21 32.44 14.82
CA ARG A 260 15.56 32.47 15.42
C ARG A 260 16.03 31.01 15.53
N ASP A 261 17.33 30.80 15.76
CA ASP A 261 17.98 29.49 15.93
C ASP A 261 18.22 28.66 14.65
N ILE A 262 18.15 29.29 13.46
CA ILE A 262 18.86 28.81 12.26
C ILE A 262 19.92 29.84 11.86
N MET A 263 21.05 29.82 12.58
CA MET A 263 22.42 30.23 12.18
C MET A 263 23.34 30.04 13.40
N GLY A 264 24.20 29.01 13.37
CA GLY A 264 25.09 28.68 14.48
C GLY A 264 26.15 27.66 14.05
N ASP A 265 27.41 27.94 14.36
CA ASP A 265 28.58 27.25 13.82
C ASP A 265 28.90 25.90 14.50
N ASN A 266 29.61 25.04 13.77
CA ASN A 266 30.49 23.97 14.25
C ASN A 266 30.04 23.13 15.48
N ALA A 267 28.98 22.32 15.32
CA ALA A 267 28.65 21.26 16.27
C ALA A 267 29.53 20.00 16.07
N ASP A 268 30.50 19.77 16.96
CA ASP A 268 31.29 18.54 17.03
C ASP A 268 30.40 17.32 17.38
N VAL A 269 30.15 16.45 16.39
CA VAL A 269 29.24 15.30 16.49
C VAL A 269 29.85 14.10 17.26
N SER A 270 30.84 14.33 18.14
CA SER A 270 31.52 13.28 18.89
C SER A 270 31.06 13.08 20.34
N ARG A 271 30.27 14.01 20.92
CA ARG A 271 29.96 14.03 22.37
C ARG A 271 28.49 14.28 22.75
N ASP A 272 27.60 13.39 22.32
CA ASP A 272 26.65 12.70 23.22
C ASP A 272 25.78 11.71 22.44
N LEU A 273 26.22 10.45 22.37
CA LEU A 273 25.37 9.36 21.85
C LEU A 273 24.41 8.88 22.94
N PRO A 274 23.10 8.74 22.65
CA PRO A 274 22.10 8.36 23.65
C PRO A 274 22.43 7.07 24.41
N ARG A 275 22.18 7.07 25.72
CA ARG A 275 22.57 5.99 26.65
C ARG A 275 21.92 4.62 26.38
N TRP A 276 20.91 4.55 25.53
CA TRP A 276 20.25 3.30 25.12
C TRP A 276 20.98 2.55 23.99
N LEU A 277 22.07 3.12 23.45
CA LEU A 277 22.64 2.71 22.16
C LEU A 277 23.97 1.95 22.33
N SER A 278 23.93 0.62 22.24
CA SER A 278 25.10 -0.21 22.56
C SER A 278 26.28 -0.02 21.59
N SER A 279 27.51 -0.18 22.11
CA SER A 279 28.73 -0.18 21.28
C SER A 279 28.85 -1.41 20.38
N ARG A 280 28.12 -2.50 20.68
CA ARG A 280 28.11 -3.73 19.89
C ARG A 280 27.32 -3.54 18.60
N GLU A 281 26.15 -2.91 18.66
CA GLU A 281 25.26 -2.75 17.50
C GLU A 281 25.82 -1.78 16.46
N ARG A 282 26.41 -0.66 16.89
CA ARG A 282 27.16 0.29 16.01
C ARG A 282 28.22 -0.42 15.16
N LYS A 283 28.86 -1.45 15.72
CA LYS A 283 29.95 -2.18 15.05
C LYS A 283 29.43 -3.17 14.01
N LEU A 284 28.25 -3.77 14.19
CA LEU A 284 27.75 -4.87 13.34
C LEU A 284 27.58 -4.48 11.86
N LEU A 285 27.25 -3.23 11.54
CA LEU A 285 26.98 -2.80 10.15
C LEU A 285 28.15 -2.08 9.47
N SER A 286 29.13 -1.63 10.26
CA SER A 286 30.38 -1.04 9.78
C SER A 286 31.45 -2.09 9.50
N VAL A 287 31.47 -3.22 10.22
CA VAL A 287 32.43 -4.31 9.96
C VAL A 287 32.10 -5.14 8.71
N PRO A 288 33.10 -5.81 8.10
CA PRO A 288 32.90 -6.88 7.12
C PRO A 288 32.10 -8.06 7.71
N VAL A 289 31.38 -8.79 6.87
CA VAL A 289 30.54 -9.94 7.27
C VAL A 289 31.34 -11.01 8.03
N SER A 290 32.61 -11.21 7.67
CA SER A 290 33.53 -12.14 8.34
C SER A 290 33.88 -11.81 9.79
N GLN A 291 33.55 -10.61 10.29
CA GLN A 291 33.74 -10.20 11.69
C GLN A 291 32.43 -10.18 12.49
N ILE A 292 31.33 -10.65 11.91
CA ILE A 292 30.01 -10.62 12.53
C ILE A 292 29.75 -11.95 13.25
N GLN A 293 29.62 -11.88 14.57
CA GLN A 293 29.12 -12.99 15.37
C GLN A 293 27.61 -13.14 15.16
N ALA A 294 27.22 -14.08 14.32
CA ALA A 294 25.82 -14.45 14.11
C ALA A 294 25.26 -15.26 15.30
N ASP A 295 23.97 -15.11 15.58
CA ASP A 295 23.22 -15.96 16.51
C ASP A 295 22.79 -17.28 15.84
N ILE A 296 22.45 -17.20 14.55
CA ILE A 296 21.95 -18.31 13.74
C ILE A 296 22.65 -18.23 12.37
N ILE A 297 23.15 -19.37 11.89
CA ILE A 297 23.70 -19.51 10.54
C ILE A 297 22.76 -20.38 9.71
N VAL A 298 22.37 -19.92 8.53
CA VAL A 298 21.63 -20.70 7.53
C VAL A 298 22.58 -21.06 6.39
N SER A 299 22.62 -22.34 6.01
CA SER A 299 23.35 -22.78 4.82
C SER A 299 22.78 -24.06 4.21
N LYS A 300 22.61 -24.06 2.88
CA LYS A 300 22.08 -25.22 2.12
C LYS A 300 22.98 -26.45 2.15
N ASP A 301 24.30 -26.27 2.30
CA ASP A 301 25.27 -27.37 2.40
C ASP A 301 25.23 -28.11 3.75
N GLY A 302 24.55 -27.54 4.77
CA GLY A 302 24.52 -28.06 6.13
C GLY A 302 25.62 -27.54 7.07
N ASN A 303 26.55 -26.70 6.59
CA ASN A 303 27.62 -26.08 7.39
C ASN A 303 27.14 -24.81 8.14
N GLY A 304 25.99 -24.94 8.81
CA GLY A 304 25.28 -23.89 9.55
C GLY A 304 24.34 -24.47 10.61
N THR A 305 23.70 -23.60 11.38
CA THR A 305 22.71 -23.97 12.42
C THR A 305 21.45 -24.59 11.82
N TYR A 306 20.99 -24.10 10.67
CA TYR A 306 19.81 -24.61 9.95
C TYR A 306 20.08 -24.69 8.44
N LYS A 307 19.31 -25.52 7.73
CA LYS A 307 19.39 -25.62 6.26
C LYS A 307 18.48 -24.63 5.55
N THR A 308 17.41 -24.19 6.22
CA THR A 308 16.37 -23.32 5.66
C THR A 308 16.25 -22.00 6.41
N ILE A 309 15.77 -20.97 5.72
CA ILE A 309 15.47 -19.65 6.29
C ILE A 309 14.21 -19.74 7.17
N ALA A 310 13.23 -20.56 6.78
CA ALA A 310 12.01 -20.79 7.56
C ALA A 310 12.31 -21.37 8.96
N GLU A 311 13.24 -22.32 9.09
CA GLU A 311 13.67 -22.85 10.40
C GLU A 311 14.30 -21.77 11.28
N ALA A 312 15.18 -20.93 10.71
CA ALA A 312 15.83 -19.85 11.44
C ALA A 312 14.82 -18.81 11.97
N ILE A 313 13.86 -18.39 11.14
CA ILE A 313 12.76 -17.49 11.55
C ILE A 313 11.93 -18.12 12.67
N LYS A 314 11.58 -19.41 12.54
CA LYS A 314 10.78 -20.14 13.54
C LYS A 314 11.50 -20.22 14.88
N LYS A 315 12.81 -20.47 14.87
CA LYS A 315 13.67 -20.71 16.04
C LYS A 315 14.17 -19.44 16.73
N ALA A 316 14.24 -18.30 16.03
CA ALA A 316 14.52 -17.02 16.66
C ALA A 316 13.43 -16.67 17.72
N PRO A 317 13.78 -16.05 18.86
CA PRO A 317 12.82 -15.73 19.93
C PRO A 317 11.74 -14.74 19.47
N GLU A 318 10.58 -14.79 20.14
CA GLU A 318 9.54 -13.77 19.99
C GLU A 318 9.76 -12.62 20.98
N TYR A 319 9.32 -11.41 20.59
CA TYR A 319 9.41 -10.17 21.36
C TYR A 319 10.81 -9.87 21.95
N SER A 320 11.87 -10.23 21.21
CA SER A 320 13.24 -10.02 21.67
C SER A 320 13.58 -8.54 21.73
N SER A 321 14.08 -8.10 22.90
CA SER A 321 14.59 -6.75 23.15
C SER A 321 16.01 -6.51 22.61
N ARG A 322 16.74 -7.58 22.25
CA ARG A 322 18.03 -7.50 21.57
C ARG A 322 17.91 -7.82 20.09
N ARG A 323 18.86 -7.36 19.28
CA ARG A 323 19.02 -7.84 17.90
C ARG A 323 19.40 -9.32 17.87
N ILE A 324 18.77 -10.07 16.98
CA ILE A 324 19.08 -11.47 16.66
C ILE A 324 19.67 -11.50 15.23
N VAL A 325 20.90 -11.96 15.07
CA VAL A 325 21.59 -11.96 13.77
C VAL A 325 21.49 -13.33 13.10
N ILE A 326 20.73 -13.40 12.01
CA ILE A 326 20.61 -14.55 11.11
C ILE A 326 21.52 -14.31 9.90
N TYR A 327 22.63 -15.03 9.84
CA TYR A 327 23.56 -15.01 8.72
C TYR A 327 23.20 -16.11 7.72
N VAL A 328 22.89 -15.73 6.48
CA VAL A 328 22.46 -16.62 5.40
C VAL A 328 23.57 -16.70 4.36
N ARG A 329 24.30 -17.83 4.33
CA ARG A 329 25.42 -18.04 3.40
C ARG A 329 24.96 -17.98 1.93
N ALA A 330 25.90 -17.72 1.04
CA ALA A 330 25.70 -17.70 -0.41
C ALA A 330 24.90 -18.90 -0.93
N GLY A 331 24.00 -18.65 -1.89
CA GLY A 331 23.05 -19.62 -2.43
C GLY A 331 21.73 -18.98 -2.83
N ARG A 332 20.94 -19.70 -3.64
CA ARG A 332 19.57 -19.31 -4.04
C ARG A 332 18.55 -20.08 -3.20
N TYR A 333 17.86 -19.38 -2.31
CA TYR A 333 16.87 -19.88 -1.35
C TYR A 333 15.47 -19.61 -1.86
N GLU A 334 14.86 -20.66 -2.40
CA GLU A 334 13.45 -20.69 -2.78
C GLU A 334 12.75 -21.60 -1.77
N GLU A 335 11.90 -20.99 -0.94
CA GLU A 335 11.20 -21.61 0.20
C GLU A 335 9.80 -21.00 0.31
N ASP A 336 8.77 -21.80 0.55
CA ASP A 336 7.39 -21.32 0.62
C ASP A 336 7.12 -20.46 1.85
N ASN A 337 6.42 -19.34 1.63
CA ASN A 337 5.86 -18.45 2.67
C ASN A 337 6.89 -17.86 3.67
N LEU A 338 8.08 -17.44 3.20
CA LEU A 338 9.08 -16.77 4.04
C LEU A 338 8.57 -15.43 4.63
N LYS A 339 8.26 -15.44 5.93
CA LYS A 339 7.65 -14.30 6.64
C LYS A 339 8.19 -14.10 8.05
N VAL A 340 8.82 -12.95 8.29
CA VAL A 340 9.14 -12.44 9.63
C VAL A 340 7.90 -11.74 10.20
N GLY A 341 7.01 -12.52 10.82
CA GLY A 341 5.76 -12.00 11.40
C GLY A 341 5.97 -11.06 12.59
N ARG A 342 4.96 -10.23 12.91
CA ARG A 342 4.98 -9.17 13.95
C ARG A 342 5.70 -9.53 15.26
N LYS A 343 5.50 -10.76 15.76
CA LYS A 343 6.09 -11.26 17.02
C LYS A 343 7.61 -11.44 16.97
N LYS A 344 8.22 -11.55 15.79
CA LYS A 344 9.67 -11.74 15.59
C LYS A 344 10.36 -10.38 15.48
N THR A 345 10.42 -9.64 16.58
CA THR A 345 11.07 -8.31 16.65
C THR A 345 12.59 -8.41 16.57
N ASN A 346 13.22 -7.33 16.09
CA ASN A 346 14.68 -7.14 16.06
C ASN A 346 15.47 -8.25 15.34
N LEU A 347 14.86 -8.97 14.38
CA LEU A 347 15.59 -9.90 13.53
C LEU A 347 16.40 -9.14 12.48
N MET A 348 17.67 -9.50 12.36
CA MET A 348 18.55 -9.02 11.31
C MET A 348 19.01 -10.17 10.40
N PHE A 349 18.88 -9.97 9.09
CA PHE A 349 19.37 -10.87 8.05
C PHE A 349 20.62 -10.29 7.38
N ILE A 350 21.65 -11.14 7.22
CA ILE A 350 22.92 -10.77 6.57
C ILE A 350 23.28 -11.84 5.55
N GLY A 351 23.63 -11.42 4.32
CA GLY A 351 24.12 -12.32 3.27
C GLY A 351 25.63 -12.20 3.03
N ASP A 352 26.15 -13.06 2.16
CA ASP A 352 27.54 -13.01 1.64
C ASP A 352 27.77 -11.90 0.59
N GLY A 353 26.71 -11.16 0.25
CA GLY A 353 26.69 -10.11 -0.77
C GLY A 353 25.42 -10.17 -1.62
N LYS A 354 24.92 -8.99 -2.04
CA LYS A 354 23.88 -8.91 -3.07
C LYS A 354 24.36 -9.60 -4.35
N GLY A 355 23.51 -10.44 -4.95
CA GLY A 355 23.85 -11.35 -6.04
C GLY A 355 24.48 -12.70 -5.62
N LYS A 356 24.88 -12.88 -4.35
CA LYS A 356 25.41 -14.16 -3.83
C LYS A 356 24.43 -14.89 -2.92
N THR A 357 23.86 -14.18 -1.94
CA THR A 357 22.74 -14.69 -1.14
C THR A 357 21.45 -14.16 -1.76
N VAL A 358 20.65 -15.06 -2.34
CA VAL A 358 19.42 -14.73 -3.08
C VAL A 358 18.25 -15.44 -2.42
N ILE A 359 17.24 -14.69 -1.96
CA ILE A 359 15.95 -15.18 -1.48
C ILE A 359 14.92 -14.92 -2.58
N THR A 360 14.13 -15.92 -2.95
CA THR A 360 13.38 -15.87 -4.22
C THR A 360 12.09 -16.71 -4.22
N GLY A 361 11.18 -16.37 -5.13
CA GLY A 361 9.96 -17.13 -5.40
C GLY A 361 9.27 -16.70 -6.70
N GLY A 362 8.26 -17.45 -7.13
CA GLY A 362 7.50 -17.23 -8.37
C GLY A 362 6.02 -16.94 -8.16
N ARG A 363 5.61 -16.45 -6.98
CA ARG A 363 4.19 -16.23 -6.65
C ARG A 363 3.67 -14.93 -7.30
N SER A 364 2.44 -14.97 -7.79
CA SER A 364 1.81 -13.86 -8.51
C SER A 364 0.29 -13.96 -8.47
N VAL A 365 -0.43 -12.85 -8.69
CA VAL A 365 -1.91 -12.84 -8.67
C VAL A 365 -2.53 -13.77 -9.74
N SER A 366 -1.76 -14.10 -10.80
CA SER A 366 -2.14 -15.09 -11.81
C SER A 366 -2.39 -16.51 -11.27
N GLN A 367 -2.01 -16.78 -10.02
CA GLN A 367 -2.26 -18.03 -9.27
C GLN A 367 -3.52 -17.95 -8.40
N SER A 368 -4.40 -16.98 -8.64
CA SER A 368 -5.61 -16.71 -7.84
C SER A 368 -5.31 -16.44 -6.36
N ILE A 369 -4.32 -15.60 -6.09
CA ILE A 369 -3.96 -15.09 -4.75
C ILE A 369 -3.95 -13.56 -4.76
N THR A 370 -3.94 -12.95 -3.58
CA THR A 370 -3.85 -11.49 -3.41
C THR A 370 -2.40 -11.01 -3.51
N THR A 371 -2.19 -9.76 -3.95
CA THR A 371 -0.85 -9.15 -4.08
C THR A 371 -0.02 -9.27 -2.79
N PHE A 372 -0.66 -9.10 -1.62
CA PHE A 372 -0.03 -9.18 -0.30
C PHE A 372 0.60 -10.56 0.00
N HIS A 373 0.03 -11.65 -0.52
CA HIS A 373 0.55 -13.02 -0.42
C HIS A 373 1.47 -13.44 -1.59
N THR A 374 1.66 -12.60 -2.62
CA THR A 374 2.66 -12.86 -3.69
C THR A 374 4.11 -12.65 -3.23
N ALA A 375 4.32 -12.05 -2.05
CA ALA A 375 5.63 -11.69 -1.54
C ALA A 375 6.56 -12.90 -1.36
N SER A 376 7.69 -12.89 -2.08
CA SER A 376 8.73 -13.92 -1.96
C SER A 376 9.50 -13.82 -0.63
N PHE A 377 9.52 -12.64 0.00
CA PHE A 377 9.83 -12.47 1.41
C PHE A 377 8.96 -11.36 2.03
N ALA A 378 8.47 -11.56 3.25
CA ALA A 378 7.67 -10.59 3.99
C ALA A 378 8.24 -10.28 5.39
N ALA A 379 8.19 -9.02 5.83
CA ALA A 379 8.58 -8.60 7.17
C ALA A 379 7.56 -7.65 7.82
N THR A 380 7.00 -8.05 8.96
CA THR A 380 6.11 -7.24 9.82
C THR A 380 6.59 -7.14 11.27
N GLY A 381 7.62 -7.91 11.67
CA GLY A 381 8.31 -7.74 12.96
C GLY A 381 9.12 -6.45 13.04
N ALA A 382 8.82 -5.58 14.01
CA ALA A 382 9.48 -4.28 14.18
C ALA A 382 10.99 -4.40 14.44
N GLY A 383 11.77 -3.43 13.96
CA GLY A 383 13.24 -3.45 14.03
C GLY A 383 13.91 -4.44 13.07
N PHE A 384 13.19 -4.90 12.03
CA PHE A 384 13.72 -5.77 10.98
C PHE A 384 14.84 -5.10 10.18
N ILE A 385 15.95 -5.80 9.98
CA ILE A 385 17.05 -5.34 9.12
C ILE A 385 17.42 -6.41 8.09
N ALA A 386 17.57 -6.04 6.82
CA ALA A 386 18.20 -6.85 5.79
C ALA A 386 19.47 -6.17 5.26
N ARG A 387 20.58 -6.90 5.19
CA ARG A 387 21.87 -6.41 4.69
C ARG A 387 22.52 -7.41 3.72
N ASP A 388 23.09 -6.90 2.63
CA ASP A 388 23.93 -7.68 1.69
C ASP A 388 23.22 -8.93 1.11
N ILE A 389 21.92 -8.83 0.83
CA ILE A 389 21.03 -9.91 0.31
C ILE A 389 20.33 -9.47 -0.99
N THR A 390 19.92 -10.42 -1.84
CA THR A 390 18.97 -10.18 -2.94
C THR A 390 17.61 -10.78 -2.61
N PHE A 391 16.54 -10.01 -2.82
CA PHE A 391 15.17 -10.48 -2.85
C PHE A 391 14.67 -10.47 -4.30
N GLU A 392 14.13 -11.58 -4.78
CA GLU A 392 13.72 -11.77 -6.17
C GLU A 392 12.28 -12.30 -6.24
N ASN A 393 11.48 -11.80 -7.19
CA ASN A 393 10.32 -12.53 -7.69
C ASN A 393 10.47 -12.75 -9.20
N TRP A 394 10.57 -14.01 -9.62
CA TRP A 394 10.91 -14.38 -10.99
C TRP A 394 9.69 -14.56 -11.91
N ALA A 395 8.46 -14.40 -11.42
CA ALA A 395 7.23 -14.74 -12.14
C ALA A 395 7.11 -14.10 -13.55
N GLY A 396 7.65 -12.89 -13.75
CA GLY A 396 7.69 -12.21 -15.04
C GLY A 396 6.51 -11.27 -15.31
N PRO A 397 6.63 -10.34 -16.29
CA PRO A 397 5.67 -9.25 -16.47
C PRO A 397 4.31 -9.71 -17.03
N SER A 398 4.25 -10.92 -17.60
CA SER A 398 3.01 -11.58 -18.05
C SER A 398 2.22 -12.26 -16.92
N LYS A 399 2.68 -12.16 -15.68
CA LYS A 399 1.99 -12.70 -14.48
C LYS A 399 1.37 -11.60 -13.60
N HIS A 400 1.44 -10.35 -14.05
CA HIS A 400 0.98 -9.15 -13.34
C HIS A 400 1.66 -8.99 -11.97
N GLN A 401 0.93 -8.56 -10.94
CA GLN A 401 1.46 -8.28 -9.60
C GLN A 401 2.22 -9.49 -9.01
N ALA A 402 3.50 -9.29 -8.68
CA ALA A 402 4.39 -10.34 -8.19
C ALA A 402 5.50 -9.75 -7.28
N VAL A 403 5.21 -9.65 -5.98
CA VAL A 403 6.06 -8.97 -5.00
C VAL A 403 7.34 -9.77 -4.69
N ALA A 404 8.50 -9.12 -4.73
CA ALA A 404 9.78 -9.68 -4.27
C ALA A 404 9.96 -9.50 -2.76
N LEU A 405 9.72 -8.29 -2.26
CA LEU A 405 9.84 -7.94 -0.84
C LEU A 405 8.61 -7.14 -0.36
N ARG A 406 7.99 -7.57 0.73
CA ARG A 406 6.92 -6.84 1.45
C ARG A 406 7.42 -6.43 2.83
N ILE A 407 7.36 -5.13 3.16
CA ILE A 407 7.68 -4.61 4.50
C ILE A 407 6.48 -3.83 5.05
N GLY A 408 5.97 -4.28 6.20
CA GLY A 408 5.06 -3.54 7.08
C GLY A 408 5.63 -3.36 8.49
N ALA A 409 6.91 -3.67 8.70
CA ALA A 409 7.62 -3.50 9.97
C ALA A 409 7.96 -2.02 10.23
N ASP A 410 7.79 -1.59 11.48
CA ASP A 410 8.24 -0.27 11.95
C ASP A 410 9.74 -0.29 12.29
N HIS A 411 10.42 0.84 12.05
CA HIS A 411 11.88 0.96 12.14
C HIS A 411 12.64 -0.09 11.29
N ALA A 412 12.13 -0.39 10.10
CA ALA A 412 12.74 -1.37 9.20
C ALA A 412 13.89 -0.77 8.36
N VAL A 413 14.95 -1.56 8.12
CA VAL A 413 16.09 -1.16 7.28
C VAL A 413 16.40 -2.18 6.19
N VAL A 414 16.66 -1.69 4.97
CA VAL A 414 17.22 -2.48 3.88
C VAL A 414 18.51 -1.80 3.40
N TYR A 415 19.65 -2.50 3.48
CA TYR A 415 20.97 -1.90 3.25
C TYR A 415 21.86 -2.75 2.34
N ARG A 416 22.32 -2.17 1.22
CA ARG A 416 23.14 -2.87 0.20
C ARG A 416 22.50 -4.15 -0.32
N CYS A 417 21.19 -4.13 -0.53
CA CYS A 417 20.47 -5.27 -1.10
C CYS A 417 20.27 -5.10 -2.62
N ASN A 418 19.74 -6.15 -3.25
CA ASN A 418 19.00 -6.02 -4.51
C ASN A 418 17.53 -6.38 -4.24
N ILE A 419 16.59 -5.73 -4.94
CA ILE A 419 15.17 -6.11 -4.94
C ILE A 419 14.71 -6.17 -6.41
N ILE A 420 14.39 -7.38 -6.89
CA ILE A 420 14.28 -7.68 -8.32
C ILE A 420 12.90 -8.27 -8.64
N GLY A 421 12.19 -7.66 -9.59
CA GLY A 421 10.92 -8.18 -10.09
C GLY A 421 10.51 -7.52 -11.39
N TYR A 422 9.20 -7.38 -11.61
CA TYR A 422 8.61 -6.62 -12.70
C TYR A 422 7.52 -5.70 -12.14
N GLN A 423 6.25 -6.09 -12.24
CA GLN A 423 5.14 -5.35 -11.66
C GLN A 423 5.06 -5.58 -10.13
N ASP A 424 4.77 -4.51 -9.37
CA ASP A 424 4.57 -4.55 -7.91
C ASP A 424 5.79 -5.13 -7.14
N THR A 425 7.01 -4.84 -7.58
CA THR A 425 8.25 -5.49 -7.07
C THR A 425 8.50 -5.30 -5.57
N PHE A 426 8.42 -4.07 -5.05
CA PHE A 426 8.71 -3.74 -3.65
C PHE A 426 7.51 -3.08 -2.98
N TYR A 427 6.87 -3.82 -2.08
CA TYR A 427 5.70 -3.37 -1.34
C TYR A 427 6.10 -2.76 0.00
N VAL A 428 6.32 -1.44 0.01
CA VAL A 428 6.54 -0.61 1.20
C VAL A 428 5.20 -0.32 1.87
N HIS A 429 4.60 -1.38 2.43
CA HIS A 429 3.21 -1.45 2.87
C HIS A 429 2.86 -0.40 3.93
N SER A 430 3.52 -0.41 5.10
CA SER A 430 3.15 0.47 6.24
C SER A 430 4.33 0.69 7.22
N ASN A 431 4.13 1.59 8.21
CA ASN A 431 5.10 2.02 9.22
C ASN A 431 6.36 2.74 8.66
N ARG A 432 7.36 3.06 9.51
CA ARG A 432 8.58 3.78 9.12
C ARG A 432 9.67 2.85 8.59
N GLN A 433 10.26 3.22 7.46
CA GLN A 433 11.24 2.38 6.75
C GLN A 433 12.40 3.22 6.17
N PHE A 434 13.62 2.67 6.16
CA PHE A 434 14.81 3.29 5.57
C PHE A 434 15.55 2.32 4.64
N ILE A 435 15.69 2.70 3.37
CA ILE A 435 16.29 1.86 2.33
C ILE A 435 17.54 2.59 1.81
N ARG A 436 18.72 1.96 1.88
CA ARG A 436 20.00 2.60 1.52
C ARG A 436 20.91 1.72 0.67
N GLU A 437 21.63 2.32 -0.28
CA GLU A 437 22.61 1.64 -1.16
C GLU A 437 22.07 0.38 -1.88
N THR A 438 20.75 0.32 -2.06
CA THR A 438 20.01 -0.84 -2.55
C THR A 438 19.63 -0.63 -4.00
N ASP A 439 19.78 -1.67 -4.84
CA ASP A 439 19.40 -1.61 -6.25
C ASP A 439 18.02 -2.25 -6.44
N ILE A 440 17.09 -1.53 -7.07
CA ILE A 440 15.68 -1.90 -7.18
C ILE A 440 15.28 -1.96 -8.65
N TYR A 441 14.68 -3.08 -9.10
CA TYR A 441 14.41 -3.34 -10.52
C TYR A 441 12.97 -3.74 -10.76
N GLY A 442 12.21 -2.99 -11.57
CA GLY A 442 10.83 -3.33 -11.93
C GLY A 442 10.26 -2.54 -13.10
N THR A 443 8.94 -2.62 -13.31
CA THR A 443 8.23 -2.03 -14.47
C THR A 443 7.04 -1.15 -14.06
N VAL A 444 5.93 -1.78 -13.69
CA VAL A 444 4.67 -1.12 -13.31
C VAL A 444 4.58 -1.08 -11.79
N ASP A 445 4.35 0.11 -11.24
CA ASP A 445 4.09 0.38 -9.82
C ASP A 445 5.12 -0.28 -8.87
N PHE A 446 6.38 -0.32 -9.28
CA PHE A 446 7.33 -1.28 -8.70
C PHE A 446 7.90 -0.89 -7.33
N ILE A 447 7.60 0.32 -6.85
CA ILE A 447 7.72 0.74 -5.44
C ILE A 447 6.36 1.30 -5.00
N PHE A 448 5.61 0.57 -4.19
CA PHE A 448 4.21 0.90 -3.89
C PHE A 448 3.83 0.62 -2.42
N GLY A 449 2.72 1.22 -1.96
CA GLY A 449 2.24 1.09 -0.58
C GLY A 449 2.10 2.42 0.17
N ASN A 450 1.93 2.35 1.50
CA ASN A 450 1.66 3.49 2.38
C ASN A 450 2.61 3.58 3.59
N ALA A 451 3.84 3.09 3.49
CA ALA A 451 4.87 3.39 4.48
C ALA A 451 5.16 4.90 4.58
N ALA A 452 5.77 5.31 5.70
CA ALA A 452 6.59 6.53 5.74
C ALA A 452 8.03 6.08 5.44
N VAL A 453 8.50 6.31 4.21
CA VAL A 453 9.75 5.69 3.74
C VAL A 453 10.70 6.68 3.06
N VAL A 454 11.98 6.59 3.42
CA VAL A 454 13.07 7.28 2.72
C VAL A 454 13.98 6.26 2.04
N PHE A 455 14.15 6.41 0.73
CA PHE A 455 15.19 5.75 -0.06
C PHE A 455 16.37 6.71 -0.20
N GLN A 456 17.58 6.29 0.17
CA GLN A 456 18.78 7.13 0.15
C GLN A 456 19.96 6.47 -0.56
N ASN A 457 20.60 7.17 -1.50
CA ASN A 457 21.75 6.64 -2.27
C ASN A 457 21.47 5.28 -2.94
N CYS A 458 20.24 5.08 -3.44
CA CYS A 458 19.78 3.85 -4.09
C CYS A 458 19.80 3.97 -5.61
N SER A 459 19.98 2.85 -6.31
CA SER A 459 19.82 2.78 -7.78
C SER A 459 18.45 2.19 -8.10
N ILE A 460 17.63 2.93 -8.83
CA ILE A 460 16.25 2.56 -9.14
C ILE A 460 16.15 2.37 -10.66
N TYR A 461 16.07 1.11 -11.08
CA TYR A 461 16.14 0.67 -12.46
C TYR A 461 14.76 0.32 -13.01
N ALA A 462 14.26 1.15 -13.93
CA ALA A 462 13.14 0.79 -14.77
C ALA A 462 13.59 -0.28 -15.79
N ARG A 463 12.84 -1.38 -15.89
CA ARG A 463 13.07 -2.49 -16.82
C ARG A 463 12.22 -2.35 -18.07
N LYS A 464 12.52 -3.14 -19.11
CA LYS A 464 11.63 -3.25 -20.28
C LYS A 464 10.32 -3.97 -19.90
N PRO A 465 9.14 -3.36 -20.11
CA PRO A 465 7.86 -4.00 -19.85
C PRO A 465 7.34 -4.75 -21.09
N LEU A 466 6.10 -5.26 -21.03
CA LEU A 466 5.42 -5.81 -22.21
C LEU A 466 5.04 -4.68 -23.20
N PRO A 467 4.81 -5.01 -24.49
CA PRO A 467 4.24 -4.08 -25.46
C PRO A 467 3.02 -3.33 -24.92
N SER A 468 2.93 -2.02 -25.23
CA SER A 468 1.88 -1.10 -24.79
C SER A 468 1.76 -0.85 -23.28
N GLN A 469 2.55 -1.49 -22.42
CA GLN A 469 2.66 -1.08 -21.01
C GLN A 469 3.50 0.21 -20.87
N LYS A 470 3.24 0.93 -19.77
CA LYS A 470 3.99 2.12 -19.34
C LYS A 470 4.64 1.80 -18.00
N ASN A 471 5.90 2.19 -17.81
CA ASN A 471 6.56 2.00 -16.53
C ASN A 471 6.15 3.10 -15.54
N THR A 472 5.96 2.73 -14.28
CA THR A 472 5.66 3.65 -13.17
C THR A 472 6.51 3.25 -11.98
N ILE A 473 7.40 4.16 -11.55
CA ILE A 473 8.34 3.85 -10.47
C ILE A 473 7.61 3.78 -9.13
N THR A 474 6.73 4.75 -8.84
CA THR A 474 5.96 4.77 -7.60
C THR A 474 4.44 4.69 -7.79
N ALA A 475 3.77 3.98 -6.88
CA ALA A 475 2.31 4.03 -6.70
C ALA A 475 1.97 4.14 -5.21
N GLN A 476 1.85 5.37 -4.73
CA GLN A 476 1.73 5.64 -3.29
C GLN A 476 0.26 5.67 -2.83
N ASN A 477 -0.01 4.96 -1.73
CA ASN A 477 -1.34 4.48 -1.31
C ASN A 477 -1.98 5.33 -0.18
N ARG A 478 -1.65 6.62 -0.05
CA ARG A 478 -2.20 7.46 1.05
C ARG A 478 -3.66 7.88 0.80
N LYS A 479 -4.57 7.35 1.63
CA LYS A 479 -6.02 7.54 1.52
C LYS A 479 -6.57 8.67 2.41
N ASP A 480 -5.87 9.03 3.48
CA ASP A 480 -6.29 10.07 4.44
C ASP A 480 -5.17 11.12 4.60
N PRO A 481 -5.47 12.44 4.58
CA PRO A 481 -4.46 13.49 4.64
C PRO A 481 -3.75 13.59 6.00
N ASN A 482 -4.35 13.06 7.08
CA ASN A 482 -3.77 12.99 8.41
C ASN A 482 -2.72 11.87 8.54
N GLN A 483 -2.63 10.95 7.58
CA GLN A 483 -1.57 9.94 7.57
C GLN A 483 -0.21 10.62 7.35
N ASN A 484 0.75 10.31 8.22
CA ASN A 484 2.13 10.82 8.16
C ASN A 484 3.00 10.11 7.09
N THR A 485 2.37 9.41 6.15
CA THR A 485 2.99 8.46 5.20
C THR A 485 3.35 9.10 3.84
N GLY A 486 4.13 8.39 3.03
CA GLY A 486 4.60 8.83 1.71
C GLY A 486 5.95 8.22 1.34
N ILE A 487 6.36 8.41 0.08
CA ILE A 487 7.66 7.93 -0.45
C ILE A 487 8.59 9.12 -0.70
N SER A 488 9.74 9.13 -0.04
CA SER A 488 10.83 10.08 -0.29
C SER A 488 11.99 9.38 -1.00
N ILE A 489 12.37 9.89 -2.17
CA ILE A 489 13.49 9.41 -2.98
C ILE A 489 14.59 10.47 -2.91
N HIS A 490 15.64 10.22 -2.14
CA HIS A 490 16.62 11.22 -1.70
C HIS A 490 18.04 10.84 -2.16
N ALA A 491 18.69 11.69 -2.96
CA ALA A 491 20.05 11.45 -3.47
C ALA A 491 20.20 10.08 -4.18
N CYS A 492 19.17 9.64 -4.90
CA CYS A 492 19.13 8.36 -5.62
C CYS A 492 19.47 8.53 -7.12
N ARG A 493 19.63 7.41 -7.81
CA ARG A 493 19.87 7.35 -9.26
C ARG A 493 18.72 6.62 -9.96
N ILE A 494 17.94 7.35 -10.76
CA ILE A 494 16.84 6.81 -11.56
C ILE A 494 17.36 6.48 -12.95
N LEU A 495 17.35 5.20 -13.31
CA LEU A 495 18.08 4.63 -14.44
C LEU A 495 17.20 3.65 -15.22
N ALA A 496 17.55 3.40 -16.48
CA ALA A 496 17.01 2.30 -17.27
C ALA A 496 17.95 1.09 -17.19
N THR A 497 17.41 -0.13 -17.29
CA THR A 497 18.22 -1.29 -17.71
C THR A 497 18.56 -1.18 -19.20
N SER A 498 19.63 -1.83 -19.65
CA SER A 498 20.15 -1.69 -21.04
C SER A 498 19.13 -2.06 -22.13
N ASP A 499 18.22 -2.99 -21.85
CA ASP A 499 17.14 -3.44 -22.74
C ASP A 499 15.95 -2.46 -22.81
N LEU A 500 15.72 -1.67 -21.74
CA LEU A 500 14.81 -0.52 -21.76
C LEU A 500 15.48 0.67 -22.45
N GLU A 501 16.73 0.96 -22.12
CA GLU A 501 17.51 2.08 -22.65
C GLU A 501 17.57 2.05 -24.19
N ALA A 502 17.87 0.88 -24.76
CA ALA A 502 17.86 0.63 -26.20
C ALA A 502 16.46 0.72 -26.86
N ALA A 503 15.39 0.86 -26.09
CA ALA A 503 14.01 0.89 -26.56
C ALA A 503 13.16 2.02 -25.93
N LYS A 504 13.77 2.99 -25.25
CA LYS A 504 13.07 3.95 -24.37
C LYS A 504 12.04 4.83 -25.08
N GLY A 505 12.21 5.08 -26.38
CA GLY A 505 11.21 5.77 -27.21
C GLY A 505 9.90 5.01 -27.41
N SER A 506 9.86 3.69 -27.13
CA SER A 506 8.65 2.84 -27.24
C SER A 506 8.03 2.50 -25.88
N PHE A 507 8.74 2.72 -24.77
CA PHE A 507 8.35 2.27 -23.43
C PHE A 507 8.49 3.43 -22.41
N PRO A 508 7.52 4.35 -22.37
CA PRO A 508 7.63 5.55 -21.54
C PRO A 508 7.61 5.20 -20.05
N THR A 509 8.55 5.79 -19.30
CA THR A 509 8.67 5.64 -17.85
C THR A 509 8.25 6.91 -17.12
N TYR A 510 7.50 6.76 -16.03
CA TYR A 510 7.01 7.86 -15.20
C TYR A 510 7.46 7.68 -13.73
N LEU A 511 7.70 8.79 -13.05
CA LEU A 511 8.07 8.85 -11.63
C LEU A 511 7.01 8.23 -10.72
N GLY A 512 5.74 8.31 -11.09
CA GLY A 512 4.65 7.59 -10.43
C GLY A 512 3.24 7.93 -10.91
N ARG A 513 2.26 7.28 -10.28
CA ARG A 513 0.82 7.52 -10.45
C ARG A 513 0.03 7.40 -9.13
N PRO A 514 -1.06 8.17 -8.93
CA PRO A 514 -1.73 8.27 -7.63
C PRO A 514 -2.75 7.15 -7.40
N TRP A 515 -2.32 6.05 -6.79
CA TRP A 515 -3.20 4.93 -6.41
C TRP A 515 -4.33 5.36 -5.45
N LYS A 516 -4.09 6.36 -4.58
CA LYS A 516 -5.11 6.94 -3.68
C LYS A 516 -5.13 8.47 -3.71
N LEU A 517 -6.20 9.02 -3.15
CA LEU A 517 -6.60 10.43 -3.22
C LEU A 517 -5.52 11.41 -2.75
N TYR A 518 -4.77 11.08 -1.69
CA TYR A 518 -3.74 11.97 -1.12
C TYR A 518 -2.31 11.46 -1.34
N SER A 519 -2.11 10.70 -2.43
CA SER A 519 -0.82 10.08 -2.83
C SER A 519 0.34 11.06 -2.67
N ARG A 520 1.38 10.67 -1.91
CA ARG A 520 2.48 11.58 -1.53
C ARG A 520 3.85 11.01 -1.89
N VAL A 521 4.52 11.62 -2.86
CA VAL A 521 5.84 11.21 -3.36
C VAL A 521 6.74 12.42 -3.60
N VAL A 522 8.00 12.35 -3.20
CA VAL A 522 9.02 13.38 -3.48
C VAL A 522 10.27 12.75 -4.06
N TYR A 523 10.78 13.35 -5.15
CA TYR A 523 12.13 13.08 -5.67
C TYR A 523 13.00 14.30 -5.39
N MET A 524 14.06 14.12 -4.61
CA MET A 524 14.96 15.21 -4.24
C MET A 524 16.44 14.85 -4.34
N LEU A 525 17.24 15.82 -4.79
CA LEU A 525 18.70 15.72 -4.96
C LEU A 525 19.15 14.52 -5.81
N SER A 526 18.24 13.96 -6.63
CA SER A 526 18.42 12.68 -7.31
C SER A 526 18.79 12.87 -8.78
N TYR A 527 19.60 11.96 -9.34
CA TYR A 527 19.89 11.91 -10.77
C TYR A 527 18.75 11.19 -11.50
N ILE A 528 18.24 11.75 -12.60
CA ILE A 528 17.15 11.19 -13.40
C ILE A 528 17.59 11.05 -14.86
N GLY A 529 17.62 9.82 -15.37
CA GLY A 529 17.89 9.51 -16.78
C GLY A 529 16.76 9.93 -17.73
N ASP A 530 17.09 10.09 -19.02
CA ASP A 530 16.21 10.59 -20.09
C ASP A 530 15.13 9.60 -20.56
N HIS A 531 15.19 8.34 -20.14
CA HIS A 531 14.09 7.37 -20.28
C HIS A 531 12.82 7.79 -19.50
N VAL A 532 12.94 8.71 -18.53
CA VAL A 532 11.80 9.29 -17.83
C VAL A 532 11.11 10.32 -18.72
N HIS A 533 9.85 10.07 -19.03
CA HIS A 533 9.03 10.86 -19.94
C HIS A 533 8.89 12.32 -19.44
N PRO A 534 9.02 13.38 -20.27
CA PRO A 534 9.12 14.78 -19.81
C PRO A 534 7.98 15.29 -18.89
N ARG A 535 6.76 14.77 -19.07
CA ARG A 535 5.61 14.97 -18.16
C ARG A 535 5.88 14.60 -16.69
N GLY A 536 6.86 13.73 -16.42
CA GLY A 536 7.23 13.20 -15.11
C GLY A 536 6.25 12.16 -14.57
N TRP A 537 4.97 12.51 -14.52
CA TRP A 537 3.94 11.77 -13.78
C TRP A 537 2.80 11.30 -14.69
N LEU A 538 2.10 10.24 -14.27
CA LEU A 538 1.01 9.60 -15.02
C LEU A 538 -0.30 9.59 -14.20
N GLU A 539 -1.41 9.93 -14.85
CA GLU A 539 -2.75 9.86 -14.25
C GLU A 539 -3.09 8.42 -13.84
N TRP A 540 -3.77 8.24 -12.69
CA TRP A 540 -4.32 6.93 -12.31
C TRP A 540 -5.60 6.62 -13.10
N ASN A 541 -6.56 7.55 -13.08
CA ASN A 541 -7.75 7.55 -13.91
C ASN A 541 -8.23 9.00 -14.10
N THR A 542 -8.37 9.46 -15.34
CA THR A 542 -8.83 10.80 -15.74
C THR A 542 -8.35 11.95 -14.85
N THR A 543 -9.17 12.42 -13.91
CA THR A 543 -8.90 13.55 -13.00
C THR A 543 -8.76 13.14 -11.53
N PHE A 544 -8.78 11.84 -11.22
CA PHE A 544 -8.66 11.33 -9.85
C PHE A 544 -7.36 11.78 -9.17
N ALA A 545 -7.46 12.25 -7.93
CA ALA A 545 -6.38 12.69 -7.05
C ALA A 545 -5.54 13.90 -7.51
N LEU A 546 -5.74 14.44 -8.72
CA LEU A 546 -4.81 15.43 -9.31
C LEU A 546 -4.75 16.77 -8.55
N ASP A 547 -5.78 17.07 -7.76
CA ASP A 547 -5.94 18.25 -6.91
C ASP A 547 -5.54 18.04 -5.44
N THR A 548 -5.42 16.78 -5.02
CA THR A 548 -5.36 16.31 -3.62
C THR A 548 -4.07 15.54 -3.29
N LEU A 549 -3.39 15.02 -4.31
CA LEU A 549 -2.06 14.43 -4.22
C LEU A 549 -0.98 15.48 -3.89
N TYR A 550 0.21 15.00 -3.51
CA TYR A 550 1.40 15.83 -3.37
C TYR A 550 2.57 15.15 -4.08
N TYR A 551 2.92 15.64 -5.29
CA TYR A 551 4.08 15.21 -6.05
C TYR A 551 5.10 16.33 -6.17
N GLY A 552 6.25 16.15 -5.53
CA GLY A 552 7.30 17.15 -5.41
C GLY A 552 8.60 16.76 -6.10
N GLU A 553 9.25 17.72 -6.75
CA GLU A 553 10.62 17.58 -7.27
C GLU A 553 11.50 18.72 -6.75
N TYR A 554 12.65 18.38 -6.14
CA TYR A 554 13.59 19.35 -5.54
C TYR A 554 15.03 19.10 -5.99
N MET A 555 15.65 20.06 -6.69
CA MET A 555 17.07 20.02 -7.08
C MET A 555 17.53 18.68 -7.72
N ASN A 556 16.68 18.04 -8.52
CA ASN A 556 17.05 16.84 -9.27
C ASN A 556 17.98 17.20 -10.45
N SER A 557 18.82 16.24 -10.84
CA SER A 557 19.84 16.39 -11.88
C SER A 557 19.67 15.34 -12.99
N GLY A 558 20.52 15.41 -14.02
CA GLY A 558 20.44 14.51 -15.17
C GLY A 558 19.36 14.93 -16.20
N PRO A 559 19.37 14.34 -17.40
CA PRO A 559 18.58 14.81 -18.53
C PRO A 559 17.06 14.61 -18.35
N GLY A 560 16.62 13.64 -17.55
CA GLY A 560 15.21 13.49 -17.15
C GLY A 560 14.77 14.42 -16.01
N GLY A 561 15.71 15.10 -15.35
CA GLY A 561 15.47 16.01 -14.21
C GLY A 561 14.83 17.35 -14.60
N ALA A 562 14.76 17.68 -15.89
CA ALA A 562 14.20 18.93 -16.38
C ALA A 562 12.68 19.03 -16.16
N VAL A 563 12.25 19.98 -15.31
CA VAL A 563 10.84 20.13 -14.90
C VAL A 563 9.95 20.93 -15.86
N GLY A 564 10.52 21.57 -16.89
CA GLY A 564 9.81 22.53 -17.76
C GLY A 564 8.66 21.98 -18.61
N GLN A 565 8.52 20.66 -18.74
CA GLN A 565 7.43 19.99 -19.48
C GLN A 565 6.54 19.09 -18.60
N ARG A 566 6.63 19.26 -17.27
CA ARG A 566 5.88 18.47 -16.30
C ARG A 566 4.37 18.75 -16.34
N VAL A 567 3.59 17.84 -15.78
CA VAL A 567 2.13 17.97 -15.65
C VAL A 567 1.72 19.24 -14.88
N LYS A 568 0.59 19.84 -15.26
CA LYS A 568 0.06 21.07 -14.63
C LYS A 568 -1.05 20.79 -13.60
N TRP A 569 -0.93 19.69 -12.87
CA TRP A 569 -1.91 19.30 -11.84
C TRP A 569 -1.73 20.13 -10.57
N PRO A 570 -2.78 20.56 -9.84
CA PRO A 570 -2.63 21.35 -8.61
C PRO A 570 -1.84 20.66 -7.49
N GLY A 571 -1.86 19.32 -7.44
CA GLY A 571 -1.05 18.53 -6.51
C GLY A 571 0.43 18.39 -6.89
N TYR A 572 0.81 18.71 -8.13
CA TYR A 572 2.20 18.70 -8.58
C TYR A 572 2.90 20.03 -8.26
N ARG A 573 4.16 19.98 -7.83
CA ARG A 573 5.00 21.16 -7.64
C ARG A 573 6.48 20.91 -7.88
N VAL A 574 7.15 21.92 -8.43
CA VAL A 574 8.60 22.10 -8.30
C VAL A 574 8.82 22.74 -6.93
N ILE A 575 9.49 22.02 -6.02
CA ILE A 575 9.80 22.55 -4.69
C ILE A 575 11.01 23.48 -4.84
N THR A 576 10.88 24.71 -4.34
CA THR A 576 11.97 25.71 -4.33
C THR A 576 12.46 26.04 -2.92
N SER A 577 11.68 25.71 -1.89
CA SER A 577 12.03 25.97 -0.49
C SER A 577 12.79 24.78 0.12
N PRO A 578 14.01 24.99 0.67
CA PRO A 578 14.70 23.98 1.47
C PRO A 578 13.89 23.55 2.70
N VAL A 579 12.99 24.41 3.22
CA VAL A 579 12.10 24.09 4.36
C VAL A 579 10.96 23.16 3.94
N GLU A 580 10.43 23.27 2.71
CA GLU A 580 9.44 22.32 2.19
C GLU A 580 10.08 20.97 1.83
N ALA A 581 11.29 20.98 1.25
CA ALA A 581 12.05 19.76 0.98
C ALA A 581 12.57 19.07 2.26
N GLY A 582 12.94 19.84 3.29
CA GLY A 582 13.42 19.35 4.58
C GLY A 582 12.47 18.35 5.24
N LYS A 583 11.16 18.55 5.06
CA LYS A 583 10.06 17.72 5.60
C LYS A 583 10.02 16.29 5.03
N PHE A 584 10.82 16.01 4.00
CA PHE A 584 10.97 14.69 3.36
C PHE A 584 12.34 14.04 3.64
N THR A 585 13.19 14.66 4.47
CA THR A 585 14.50 14.14 4.86
C THR A 585 14.40 13.05 5.93
N VAL A 586 15.51 12.34 6.18
CA VAL A 586 15.55 11.25 7.16
C VAL A 586 15.20 11.73 8.57
N ALA A 587 15.68 12.91 8.97
CA ALA A 587 15.44 13.47 10.31
C ALA A 587 13.98 13.85 10.56
N GLN A 588 13.28 14.43 9.58
CA GLN A 588 11.91 14.94 9.77
C GLN A 588 10.82 13.96 9.32
N PHE A 589 11.05 13.19 8.25
CA PHE A 589 9.98 12.40 7.63
C PHE A 589 9.76 11.02 8.28
N ILE A 590 10.84 10.40 8.73
CA ILE A 590 10.82 9.08 9.40
C ILE A 590 11.44 9.12 10.80
N TYR A 591 11.71 10.33 11.31
CA TYR A 591 12.35 10.58 12.61
C TYR A 591 13.65 9.80 12.81
N GLY A 592 14.40 9.58 11.71
CA GLY A 592 15.49 8.61 11.62
C GLY A 592 16.59 8.80 12.67
N SER A 593 16.86 10.03 13.07
CA SER A 593 17.83 10.36 14.12
C SER A 593 17.54 9.70 15.48
N SER A 594 16.28 9.33 15.78
CA SER A 594 15.92 8.67 17.03
C SER A 594 16.12 7.15 17.02
N TRP A 595 16.30 6.50 15.86
CA TRP A 595 16.37 5.04 15.78
C TRP A 595 17.51 4.51 14.88
N LEU A 596 17.78 5.13 13.72
CA LEU A 596 18.81 4.69 12.78
C LEU A 596 20.23 4.60 13.38
N PRO A 597 20.69 5.48 14.29
CA PRO A 597 22.01 5.35 14.91
C PRO A 597 22.26 4.00 15.63
N SER A 598 21.20 3.34 16.12
CA SER A 598 21.27 1.99 16.72
C SER A 598 21.30 0.85 15.71
N THR A 599 20.94 1.13 14.46
CA THR A 599 21.09 0.15 13.37
C THR A 599 22.58 -0.03 13.10
N GLY A 600 23.32 1.07 12.99
CA GLY A 600 24.72 1.12 12.54
C GLY A 600 24.86 1.49 11.04
N VAL A 601 23.75 1.71 10.32
CA VAL A 601 23.77 2.25 8.95
C VAL A 601 23.99 3.75 9.04
N ALA A 602 25.00 4.28 8.35
CA ALA A 602 25.19 5.72 8.18
C ALA A 602 24.06 6.32 7.31
N PHE A 603 23.67 7.56 7.56
CA PHE A 603 22.61 8.24 6.80
C PHE A 603 22.86 9.75 6.77
N LEU A 604 22.43 10.42 5.69
CA LEU A 604 22.33 11.87 5.66
C LEU A 604 21.00 12.27 6.30
N ALA A 605 21.07 13.03 7.39
CA ALA A 605 19.92 13.38 8.22
C ALA A 605 19.02 14.44 7.56
N GLY A 606 19.62 15.50 7.00
CA GLY A 606 18.95 16.63 6.34
C GLY A 606 19.14 16.63 4.82
N LEU A 607 19.16 17.83 4.20
CA LEU A 607 19.39 18.03 2.76
C LEU A 607 20.86 18.22 2.38
N SER A 608 21.74 18.55 3.33
CA SER A 608 23.17 18.72 3.09
C SER A 608 23.88 17.37 3.05
N VAL A 609 24.91 17.29 2.18
CA VAL A 609 25.85 16.16 2.04
C VAL A 609 27.14 16.52 2.77
#